data_AF-A0A242L080-F1
#
_entry.id   AF-A0A242L080-F1
#
_cell.length_a   1.000
_cell.length_b   1.000
_cell.length_c   1.000
_cell.angle_alpha   90.00
_cell.angle_beta   90.00
_cell.angle_gamma   90.00
#
_symmetry.space_group_name_H-M   'P 1'
#
loop_
_entity.id
_entity.type
_entity.pdbx_description
1 polymer ?
#
loop_
_entity_poly.entity_id
_entity_poly.type
_entity_poly.pdbx_seq_one_letter_code
_entity_poly.pdbx_strand_id
1 'polypeptide(L)'
;MAGEVRPGRTGDPEITGAHSRHPDFYNPDSGVVYEPTGTLVEGRPFEANVKYDGKYKNTKYIVFPDSWDAEKITSEVEQIVKKQVPNIPGRHPFSGESTEGFTIEGHANVKANGKITVATAYPIIK
;
A
#
# COMPACT_ATOMS: atom_id res chain seq x y z
N MET A 1 12.00 -23.24 14.25
CA MET A 1 12.33 -21.93 14.85
C MET A 1 12.01 -20.88 13.81
N ALA A 2 10.96 -20.08 14.01
CA ALA A 2 10.60 -18.97 13.13
C ALA A 2 10.83 -17.69 13.94
N GLY A 3 11.82 -16.91 13.53
CA GLY A 3 12.31 -15.76 14.28
C GLY A 3 11.23 -14.71 14.47
N GLU A 4 11.03 -14.31 15.73
CA GLU A 4 10.31 -13.08 16.06
C GLU A 4 10.99 -11.90 15.37
N VAL A 5 10.28 -11.31 14.41
CA VAL A 5 10.68 -10.03 13.81
C VAL A 5 10.33 -8.95 14.84
N ARG A 6 11.34 -8.54 15.62
CA ARG A 6 11.27 -7.37 16.50
C ARG A 6 11.09 -6.11 15.65
N PRO A 7 10.17 -5.18 15.98
CA PRO A 7 10.16 -3.86 15.33
C PRO A 7 11.50 -3.14 15.53
N GLY A 8 11.95 -2.48 14.47
CA GLY A 8 13.01 -1.48 14.54
C GLY A 8 12.65 -0.35 15.51
N ARG A 9 13.70 0.29 16.02
CA ARG A 9 13.76 1.24 17.13
C ARG A 9 13.05 2.59 16.90
N THR A 10 12.37 2.81 15.76
CA THR A 10 12.02 4.16 15.27
C THR A 10 10.53 4.56 15.39
N GLY A 11 9.61 3.63 15.62
CA GLY A 11 8.18 3.97 15.81
C GLY A 11 7.42 4.33 14.52
N ASP A 12 8.07 4.21 13.35
CA ASP A 12 7.43 4.42 12.05
C ASP A 12 6.56 3.22 11.64
N PRO A 13 5.42 3.45 10.96
CA PRO A 13 4.59 2.37 10.43
C PRO A 13 5.35 1.51 9.40
N GLU A 14 5.27 0.19 9.54
CA GLU A 14 5.84 -0.72 8.55
C GLU A 14 4.79 -1.07 7.49
N ILE A 15 5.08 -0.83 6.21
CA ILE A 15 4.20 -1.15 5.09
C ILE A 15 4.61 -2.47 4.47
N THR A 16 3.68 -3.42 4.42
CA THR A 16 3.92 -4.79 3.95
C THR A 16 3.24 -5.10 2.61
N GLY A 17 2.47 -4.15 2.06
CA GLY A 17 1.83 -4.29 0.75
C GLY A 17 1.15 -3.01 0.26
N ALA A 18 1.25 -2.77 -1.05
CA ALA A 18 0.58 -1.67 -1.75
C ALA A 18 0.15 -2.12 -3.16
N HIS A 19 -0.94 -1.56 -3.68
CA HIS A 19 -1.30 -1.74 -5.10
C HIS A 19 -0.38 -0.86 -5.96
N SER A 20 0.84 -1.34 -6.20
CA SER A 20 1.86 -0.65 -7.00
C SER A 20 2.55 -1.65 -7.93
N ARG A 21 3.01 -1.14 -9.08
CA ARG A 21 3.89 -1.88 -10.00
C ARG A 21 5.35 -1.93 -9.54
N HIS A 22 5.69 -1.29 -8.43
CA HIS A 22 7.03 -1.31 -7.86
C HIS A 22 7.35 -2.65 -7.15
N PRO A 23 8.49 -3.30 -7.45
CA PRO A 23 8.84 -4.62 -6.93
C PRO A 23 8.96 -4.70 -5.40
N ASP A 24 9.21 -3.60 -4.71
CA ASP A 24 9.30 -3.60 -3.25
C ASP A 24 7.98 -3.98 -2.54
N PHE A 25 6.84 -3.89 -3.22
CA PHE A 25 5.52 -4.20 -2.63
C PHE A 25 4.94 -5.55 -3.07
N TYR A 26 5.67 -6.32 -3.87
CA TYR A 26 5.30 -7.68 -4.22
C TYR A 26 6.51 -8.60 -4.20
N ASN A 27 6.32 -9.86 -3.81
CA ASN A 27 7.39 -10.83 -3.97
C ASN A 27 7.63 -11.03 -5.49
N PRO A 28 8.85 -10.88 -6.04
CA PRO A 28 9.10 -11.12 -7.47
C PRO A 28 8.67 -12.52 -7.93
N ASP A 29 8.68 -13.52 -7.03
CA ASP A 29 8.21 -14.88 -7.29
C ASP A 29 6.68 -15.02 -7.22
N SER A 30 5.95 -13.97 -6.84
CA SER A 30 4.47 -13.99 -6.76
C SER A 30 3.79 -13.96 -8.12
N GLY A 31 4.52 -13.64 -9.20
CA GLY A 31 3.97 -13.56 -10.55
C GLY A 31 2.87 -12.51 -10.71
N VAL A 32 2.85 -11.48 -9.86
CA VAL A 32 1.85 -10.41 -9.91
C VAL A 32 2.13 -9.48 -11.08
N VAL A 33 1.16 -9.33 -11.99
CA VAL A 33 1.24 -8.40 -13.10
C VAL A 33 0.03 -7.47 -13.06
N TYR A 34 0.28 -6.16 -12.98
CA TYR A 34 -0.74 -5.13 -13.17
C TYR A 34 -0.72 -4.71 -14.65
N GLU A 35 -1.79 -5.02 -15.37
CA GLU A 35 -2.00 -4.64 -16.77
C GLU A 35 -2.93 -3.42 -16.82
N PRO A 36 -2.44 -2.21 -17.18
CA PRO A 36 -3.29 -1.03 -17.28
C PRO A 36 -4.46 -1.25 -18.25
N THR A 37 -5.65 -0.79 -17.88
CA THR A 37 -6.86 -0.93 -18.72
C THR A 37 -7.08 0.27 -19.65
N GLY A 38 -6.27 1.32 -19.55
CA GLY A 38 -6.37 2.55 -20.33
C GLY A 38 -5.07 3.35 -20.39
N THR A 39 -5.16 4.58 -20.91
CA THR A 39 -4.01 5.48 -21.03
C THR A 39 -3.53 5.93 -19.65
N LEU A 40 -2.24 5.72 -19.38
CA LEU A 40 -1.59 6.20 -18.17
C LEU A 40 -1.40 7.72 -18.22
N VAL A 41 -1.72 8.38 -17.11
CA VAL A 41 -1.42 9.80 -16.89
C VAL A 41 -0.35 9.89 -15.83
N GLU A 42 0.74 10.60 -16.12
CA GLU A 42 1.85 10.75 -15.18
C GLU A 42 1.38 11.35 -13.85
N GLY A 43 1.86 10.77 -12.74
CA GLY A 43 1.49 11.21 -11.39
C GLY A 43 0.06 10.86 -10.96
N ARG A 44 -0.72 10.15 -11.78
CA ARG A 44 -2.09 9.74 -11.44
C ARG A 44 -2.21 8.23 -11.20
N PRO A 45 -3.05 7.82 -10.23
CA PRO A 45 -3.49 6.44 -10.12
C PRO A 45 -4.17 5.97 -11.40
N PHE A 46 -4.14 4.68 -11.66
CA PHE A 46 -4.75 4.11 -12.86
C PHE A 46 -5.45 2.77 -12.56
N GLU A 47 -6.42 2.43 -13.39
CA GLU A 47 -7.06 1.12 -13.37
C GLU A 47 -6.16 0.07 -14.03
N ALA A 48 -6.01 -1.08 -13.37
CA ALA A 48 -5.31 -2.23 -13.91
C ALA A 48 -6.06 -3.54 -13.64
N ASN A 49 -5.93 -4.48 -14.57
CA ASN A 49 -6.25 -5.88 -14.32
C ASN A 49 -5.05 -6.55 -13.63
N VAL A 50 -5.30 -7.37 -12.62
CA VAL A 50 -4.22 -8.03 -11.86
C VAL A 50 -4.19 -9.52 -12.12
N LYS A 51 -3.06 -10.02 -12.61
CA LYS A 51 -2.79 -11.44 -12.77
C LYS A 51 -1.93 -11.93 -11.62
N TYR A 52 -2.29 -13.07 -11.02
CA TYR A 52 -1.49 -13.74 -9.99
C TYR A 52 -1.06 -15.10 -10.53
N ASP A 53 0.25 -15.43 -10.51
CA ASP A 53 0.84 -16.73 -10.88
C ASP A 53 -0.02 -17.58 -11.86
N GLY A 54 -0.13 -17.10 -13.10
CA GLY A 54 -0.85 -17.80 -14.17
C GLY A 54 -2.38 -17.86 -14.07
N LYS A 55 -2.98 -17.49 -12.94
CA LYS A 55 -4.43 -17.39 -12.75
C LYS A 55 -4.92 -15.99 -13.15
N TYR A 56 -5.67 -15.93 -14.25
CA TYR A 56 -6.45 -14.74 -14.58
C TYR A 56 -7.54 -14.58 -13.51
N LYS A 57 -7.32 -13.68 -12.55
CA LYS A 57 -8.43 -13.05 -11.84
C LYS A 57 -8.65 -11.73 -12.54
N ASN A 58 -9.72 -11.63 -13.33
CA ASN A 58 -10.12 -10.37 -13.94
C ASN A 58 -10.76 -9.48 -12.86
N THR A 59 -9.94 -9.05 -11.92
CA THR A 59 -10.31 -8.09 -10.88
C THR A 59 -9.62 -6.80 -11.22
N LYS A 60 -10.43 -5.76 -11.46
CA LYS A 60 -9.95 -4.40 -11.64
C LYS A 60 -9.50 -3.84 -10.29
N TYR A 61 -8.29 -3.32 -10.25
CA TYR A 61 -7.74 -2.61 -9.10
C TYR A 61 -7.30 -1.21 -9.52
N ILE A 62 -7.41 -0.26 -8.59
CA ILE A 62 -6.73 1.02 -8.75
C ILE A 62 -5.32 0.87 -8.18
N VAL A 63 -4.33 1.30 -8.96
CA VAL A 63 -2.90 1.17 -8.71
C VAL A 63 -2.30 2.55 -8.54
N PHE A 64 -1.30 2.67 -7.67
CA PHE A 64 -0.51 3.89 -7.49
C PHE A 64 0.11 4.35 -8.81
N PRO A 65 0.40 5.67 -8.97
CA PRO A 65 1.04 6.17 -10.18
C PRO A 65 2.33 5.42 -10.50
N ASP A 66 2.56 5.11 -11.78
CA ASP A 66 3.78 4.42 -12.21
C ASP A 66 5.05 5.24 -11.96
N SER A 67 4.92 6.55 -11.78
CA SER A 67 6.03 7.45 -11.41
C SER A 67 6.37 7.45 -9.91
N TRP A 68 5.59 6.77 -9.07
CA TRP A 68 5.84 6.68 -7.64
C TRP A 68 6.66 5.43 -7.30
N ASP A 69 7.84 5.65 -6.73
CA ASP A 69 8.65 4.60 -6.15
C ASP A 69 8.15 4.17 -4.77
N ALA A 70 8.80 3.15 -4.19
CA ALA A 70 8.44 2.64 -2.89
C ALA A 70 8.63 3.64 -1.75
N GLU A 71 9.66 4.49 -1.84
CA GLU A 71 9.94 5.51 -0.84
C GLU A 71 8.80 6.55 -0.80
N LYS A 72 8.35 7.03 -1.97
CA LYS A 72 7.24 7.98 -2.08
C LYS A 72 5.94 7.38 -1.56
N ILE A 73 5.57 6.17 -2.01
CA ILE A 73 4.36 5.48 -1.51
C ILE A 73 4.43 5.32 0.01
N THR A 74 5.59 4.93 0.53
CA THR A 74 5.77 4.69 1.97
C THR A 74 5.63 5.97 2.77
N SER A 75 6.32 7.04 2.38
CA SER A 75 6.27 8.33 3.04
C SER A 75 4.84 8.89 3.10
N GLU A 76 4.09 8.83 1.99
CA GLU A 76 2.71 9.33 1.94
C GLU A 76 1.78 8.52 2.86
N VAL A 77 1.86 7.19 2.81
CA VAL A 77 1.04 6.31 3.67
C VAL A 77 1.39 6.51 5.15
N GLU A 78 2.67 6.60 5.50
CA GLU A 78 3.08 6.84 6.88
C GLU A 78 2.53 8.16 7.43
N GLN A 79 2.59 9.24 6.64
CA GLN A 79 2.05 10.53 7.05
C GLN A 79 0.55 10.47 7.31
N ILE A 80 -0.20 9.74 6.48
CA ILE A 80 -1.64 9.54 6.66
C ILE A 80 -1.92 8.71 7.92
N VAL A 81 -1.21 7.59 8.10
CA VAL A 81 -1.36 6.70 9.24
C VAL A 81 -1.05 7.42 10.55
N LYS A 82 0.04 8.18 10.63
CA LYS A 82 0.41 8.97 11.81
C LYS A 82 -0.68 10.00 12.19
N LYS A 83 -1.42 10.53 11.21
CA LYS A 83 -2.48 11.51 11.45
C LYS A 83 -3.82 10.87 11.83
N GLN A 84 -4.12 9.69 11.29
CA GLN A 84 -5.49 9.13 11.34
C GLN A 84 -5.64 7.87 12.19
N VAL A 85 -4.59 7.07 12.33
CA VAL A 85 -4.68 5.78 13.02
C VAL A 85 -4.46 6.01 14.51
N PRO A 86 -5.44 5.69 15.37
CA PRO A 86 -5.28 5.85 16.80
C PRO A 86 -4.26 4.83 17.33
N ASN A 87 -3.52 5.19 18.38
CA ASN A 87 -2.61 4.27 19.08
C ASN A 87 -3.39 3.31 20.01
N ILE A 88 -4.39 2.62 19.47
CA ILE A 88 -5.24 1.66 20.17
C ILE A 88 -5.07 0.31 19.48
N PRO A 89 -4.77 -0.78 20.20
CA PRO A 89 -4.57 -2.08 19.57
C PRO A 89 -5.79 -2.53 18.76
N GLY A 90 -5.55 -3.05 17.55
CA GLY A 90 -6.59 -3.51 16.65
C GLY A 90 -6.36 -3.09 15.20
N ARG A 91 -7.30 -3.50 14.34
CA ARG A 91 -7.33 -3.13 12.93
C ARG A 91 -8.11 -1.84 12.76
N HIS A 92 -7.49 -0.85 12.12
CA HIS A 92 -8.07 0.47 11.85
C HIS A 92 -7.99 0.79 10.36
N PRO A 93 -9.10 1.18 9.72
CA PRO A 93 -9.04 1.77 8.39
C PRO A 93 -8.39 3.16 8.46
N PHE A 94 -7.79 3.59 7.35
CA PHE A 94 -7.36 4.98 7.16
C PHE A 94 -7.74 5.44 5.74
N SER A 95 -7.95 6.74 5.57
CA SER A 95 -8.28 7.38 4.29
C SER A 95 -7.79 8.83 4.28
N GLY A 96 -6.71 9.10 3.55
CA GLY A 96 -6.06 10.41 3.52
C GLY A 96 -5.77 10.90 2.12
N GLU A 97 -5.63 12.21 1.96
CA GLU A 97 -5.25 12.82 0.69
C GLU A 97 -3.73 12.82 0.53
N SER A 98 -3.26 12.34 -0.62
CA SER A 98 -1.86 12.40 -1.02
C SER A 98 -1.44 13.83 -1.37
N THR A 99 -0.15 14.10 -1.36
CA THR A 99 0.42 15.36 -1.87
C THR A 99 0.10 15.67 -3.34
N GLU A 100 -0.22 14.65 -4.16
CA GLU A 100 -0.58 14.78 -5.60
C GLU A 100 -2.12 14.84 -5.84
N GLY A 101 -2.92 15.02 -4.77
CA GLY A 101 -4.35 15.29 -4.89
C GLY A 101 -5.24 14.09 -5.25
N PHE A 102 -4.85 12.87 -4.87
CA PHE A 102 -5.75 11.70 -4.86
C PHE A 102 -5.87 11.11 -3.45
N THR A 103 -6.92 10.33 -3.20
CA THR A 103 -7.13 9.70 -1.90
C THR A 103 -6.40 8.36 -1.83
N ILE A 104 -5.77 8.07 -0.69
CA ILE A 104 -5.14 6.79 -0.37
C ILE A 104 -5.90 6.18 0.81
N GLU A 105 -6.30 4.92 0.64
CA GLU A 105 -6.99 4.14 1.66
C GLU A 105 -6.24 2.86 1.99
N GLY A 106 -6.53 2.31 3.16
CA GLY A 106 -5.94 1.06 3.56
C GLY A 106 -6.32 0.64 4.96
N HIS A 107 -5.60 -0.37 5.46
CA HIS A 107 -5.79 -0.88 6.81
C HIS A 107 -4.45 -0.93 7.54
N ALA A 108 -4.41 -0.25 8.68
CA ALA A 108 -3.35 -0.38 9.66
C ALA A 108 -3.76 -1.35 10.76
N ASN A 109 -2.79 -2.08 11.28
CA ASN A 109 -2.93 -2.95 12.45
C ASN A 109 -1.97 -2.46 13.52
N VAL A 110 -2.54 -2.03 14.63
CA VAL A 110 -1.80 -1.53 15.80
C VAL A 110 -1.67 -2.68 16.79
N LYS A 111 -0.45 -3.01 17.15
CA LYS A 111 -0.13 -4.06 18.12
C LYS A 111 -0.25 -3.52 19.54
N ALA A 112 -0.34 -4.42 20.53
CA ALA A 112 -0.40 -4.06 21.95
C ALA A 112 0.80 -3.23 22.43
N ASN A 113 1.94 -3.33 21.75
CA ASN A 113 3.15 -2.54 22.02
C ASN A 113 3.22 -1.20 21.25
N GLY A 114 2.12 -0.79 20.60
CA GLY A 114 2.06 0.44 19.80
C GLY A 114 2.68 0.34 18.40
N LYS A 115 3.25 -0.82 18.00
CA LYS A 115 3.76 -1.01 16.64
C LYS A 115 2.59 -0.94 15.64
N ILE A 116 2.72 -0.09 14.62
CA ILE A 116 1.76 0.01 13.53
C ILE A 116 2.30 -0.74 12.31
N THR A 117 1.45 -1.58 11.71
CA THR A 117 1.75 -2.32 10.48
C THR A 117 0.65 -2.06 9.46
N VAL A 118 0.99 -1.64 8.25
CA VAL A 118 0.04 -1.44 7.16
C VAL A 118 0.07 -2.68 6.27
N ALA A 119 -1.05 -3.41 6.26
CA ALA A 119 -1.18 -4.64 5.50
C ALA A 119 -1.41 -4.39 4.01
N THR A 120 -2.16 -3.33 3.70
CA THR A 120 -2.47 -2.94 2.33
C THR A 120 -2.79 -1.46 2.28
N ALA A 121 -2.21 -0.76 1.30
CA ALA A 121 -2.59 0.59 0.89
C ALA A 121 -2.91 0.61 -0.61
N TYR A 122 -3.91 1.40 -1.00
CA TYR A 122 -4.30 1.57 -2.39
C TYR A 122 -4.87 2.97 -2.63
N PRO A 123 -4.65 3.55 -3.82
CA PRO A 123 -5.26 4.82 -4.18
C PRO A 123 -6.74 4.64 -4.58
N ILE A 124 -7.47 5.76 -4.59
CA ILE A 124 -8.85 5.87 -5.08
C ILE A 124 -8.89 6.94 -6.17
N ILE A 125 -9.55 6.62 -7.28
CA ILE A 125 -9.99 7.60 -8.29
C ILE A 125 -11.46 7.93 -7.96
N LYS A 126 -11.77 9.21 -7.76
CA LYS A 126 -13.15 9.69 -7.58
C LYS A 126 -13.77 10.07 -8.93
#